data_AF-A0A1S9D813-F1
#
_entry.id   AF-A0A1S9D813-F1
#
_cell.length_a   1.000
_cell.length_b   1.000
_cell.length_c   1.000
_cell.angle_alpha   90.00
_cell.angle_beta   90.00
_cell.angle_gamma   90.00
#
_symmetry.space_group_name_H-M   'P 1'
#
loop_
_entity.id
_entity.type
_entity.pdbx_description
1 polymer ?
#
loop_
_entity_poly.entity_id
_entity_poly.type
_entity_poly.pdbx_seq_one_letter_code
_entity_poly.pdbx_strand_id
1 'polypeptide(L)'
;MASSYSSLNFDGQMRVDGNHGMNPQYVPNSFVNKFRPDVAEAPYQLSDNNVGRKSHFYHEGKASEYDQPRALYREVMDERARRQLHDNTARLLRLVEFPVIQVKYLAQLFRIAPEYAKGVYDLLPEKSFPFSDVEKQADGAETAMKEPKFRPSAPTDKLVGMCPMKPVYNV
;
A
#
# COMPACT_ATOMS: atom_id res chain seq x y z
N MET A 1 18.66 -12.10 36.82
CA MET A 1 19.01 -10.66 36.74
C MET A 1 18.46 -10.14 35.42
N ALA A 2 17.54 -9.17 35.44
CA ALA A 2 17.03 -8.58 34.21
C ALA A 2 18.17 -7.79 33.54
N SER A 3 18.46 -8.10 32.27
CA SER A 3 19.44 -7.33 31.50
C SER A 3 18.98 -5.88 31.40
N SER A 4 19.83 -4.93 31.77
CA SER A 4 19.54 -3.51 31.60
C SER A 4 19.59 -3.16 30.12
N TYR A 5 18.43 -2.91 29.52
CA TYR A 5 18.31 -2.38 28.16
C TYR A 5 18.42 -0.84 28.21
N SER A 6 19.65 -0.33 28.33
CA SER A 6 19.90 1.12 28.43
C SER A 6 19.86 1.80 27.05
N SER A 7 18.67 1.90 26.45
CA SER A 7 18.38 2.86 25.36
C SER A 7 18.68 4.29 25.82
N LEU A 8 19.00 5.28 24.98
CA LEU A 8 19.24 6.68 25.43
C LEU A 8 17.94 7.44 25.81
N ASN A 9 16.86 6.72 26.14
CA ASN A 9 15.58 7.31 26.52
C ASN A 9 15.50 7.49 28.03
N PHE A 10 15.40 8.75 28.47
CA PHE A 10 15.32 9.10 29.89
C PHE A 10 13.89 9.36 30.33
N ASP A 11 13.65 9.07 31.60
CA ASP A 11 12.42 9.41 32.31
C ASP A 11 11.20 8.78 31.62
N GLY A 12 10.14 9.57 31.40
CA GLY A 12 8.83 9.10 30.98
C GLY A 12 7.90 8.91 32.18
N GLN A 13 6.61 9.16 31.97
CA GLN A 13 5.61 8.96 33.02
C GLN A 13 5.60 7.49 33.46
N MET A 14 5.54 7.25 34.77
CA MET A 14 5.57 5.90 35.37
C MET A 14 6.87 5.10 35.10
N ARG A 15 8.03 5.76 35.03
CA ARG A 15 9.32 5.07 34.95
C ARG A 15 9.66 4.37 36.27
N VAL A 16 9.77 3.04 36.25
CA VAL A 16 9.91 2.19 37.46
C VAL A 16 11.11 1.23 37.41
N ASP A 17 11.97 1.35 36.39
CA ASP A 17 13.08 0.42 36.09
C ASP A 17 14.46 0.93 36.56
N GLY A 18 14.49 1.96 37.41
CA GLY A 18 15.75 2.62 37.82
C GLY A 18 16.31 3.59 36.77
N ASN A 19 15.54 3.87 35.71
CA ASN A 19 15.88 4.78 34.62
C ASN A 19 17.19 4.35 33.93
N HIS A 20 18.32 4.94 34.33
CA HIS A 20 19.64 4.69 33.75
C HIS A 20 20.75 4.38 34.75
N GLY A 21 20.44 4.37 36.05
CA GLY A 21 21.43 4.06 37.08
C GLY A 21 22.72 4.87 36.98
N MET A 22 22.62 6.19 36.77
CA MET A 22 23.74 7.14 36.60
C MET A 22 24.66 6.91 35.39
N ASN A 23 24.31 6.02 34.44
CA ASN A 23 25.03 5.95 33.17
C ASN A 23 25.04 7.31 32.46
N PRO A 24 26.13 7.66 31.74
CA PRO A 24 26.18 8.87 30.95
C PRO A 24 24.95 9.04 30.06
N GLN A 25 24.37 10.24 30.12
CA GLN A 25 23.07 10.52 29.51
C GLN A 25 23.15 10.97 28.04
N TYR A 26 24.36 11.02 27.47
CA TYR A 26 24.61 11.54 26.14
C TYR A 26 25.62 10.67 25.37
N VAL A 27 25.55 10.70 24.05
CA VAL A 27 26.47 10.03 23.13
C VAL A 27 26.78 10.98 21.96
N PRO A 28 28.03 11.12 21.52
CA PRO A 28 29.24 10.46 22.06
C PRO A 28 29.68 11.03 23.41
N ASN A 29 30.34 10.23 24.24
CA ASN A 29 30.98 10.65 25.50
C ASN A 29 32.31 9.92 25.71
N SER A 30 33.16 10.43 26.60
CA SER A 30 34.51 9.89 26.84
C SER A 30 34.58 8.65 27.74
N PHE A 31 33.45 8.15 28.25
CA PHE A 31 33.41 7.11 29.29
C PHE A 31 32.86 5.78 28.77
N VAL A 32 31.89 5.78 27.86
CA VAL A 32 31.24 4.56 27.34
C VAL A 32 30.87 4.73 25.86
N ASN A 33 31.31 3.79 25.01
CA ASN A 33 30.83 3.67 23.64
C ASN A 33 29.66 2.69 23.57
N LYS A 34 28.45 3.20 23.30
CA LYS A 34 27.22 2.40 23.16
C LYS A 34 26.87 2.07 21.70
N PHE A 35 27.70 2.47 20.74
CA PHE A 35 27.45 2.21 19.31
C PHE A 35 27.74 0.75 18.97
N ARG A 36 26.81 0.10 18.25
CA ARG A 36 26.93 -1.29 17.79
C ARG A 36 27.04 -1.33 16.26
N PRO A 37 28.26 -1.34 15.69
CA PRO A 37 28.44 -1.43 14.24
C PRO A 37 27.99 -2.78 13.68
N ASP A 38 27.94 -3.82 14.52
CA ASP A 38 27.51 -5.18 14.18
C ASP A 38 26.01 -5.29 13.86
N VAL A 39 25.22 -4.24 14.13
CA VAL A 39 23.79 -4.16 13.77
C VAL A 39 23.49 -3.17 12.66
N ALA A 40 24.50 -2.78 11.87
CA ALA A 40 24.28 -1.94 10.70
C ALA A 40 23.24 -2.57 9.76
N GLU A 41 22.25 -1.77 9.35
CA GLU A 41 21.20 -2.22 8.43
C GLU A 41 21.77 -2.57 7.06
N ALA A 42 21.14 -3.48 6.33
CA ALA A 42 21.56 -3.78 4.97
C ALA A 42 21.32 -2.56 4.07
N PRO A 43 22.34 -2.02 3.39
CA PRO A 43 22.15 -0.89 2.50
C PRO A 43 21.37 -1.33 1.26
N TYR A 44 20.53 -0.46 0.72
CA TYR A 44 19.79 -0.71 -0.51
C TYR A 44 19.91 0.47 -1.47
N GLN A 45 19.91 0.18 -2.76
CA GLN A 45 19.98 1.18 -3.82
C GLN A 45 18.58 1.70 -4.14
N LEU A 46 18.46 3.02 -4.18
CA LEU A 46 17.28 3.71 -4.70
C LEU A 46 17.31 3.71 -6.24
N SER A 47 16.13 3.73 -6.86
CA SER A 47 15.99 3.78 -8.32
C SER A 47 16.45 5.08 -8.94
N ASP A 48 16.30 6.16 -8.19
CA ASP A 48 16.64 7.52 -8.55
C ASP A 48 17.09 8.27 -7.29
N ASN A 49 17.77 9.40 -7.49
CA ASN A 49 18.30 10.24 -6.43
C ASN A 49 17.38 11.43 -6.08
N ASN A 50 16.12 11.41 -6.52
CA ASN A 50 15.21 12.53 -6.40
C ASN A 50 14.06 12.19 -5.43
N VAL A 51 14.01 12.87 -4.30
CA VAL A 51 12.89 12.73 -3.35
C VAL A 51 11.81 13.76 -3.68
N GLY A 52 10.58 13.30 -3.89
CA GLY A 52 9.45 14.16 -4.21
C GLY A 52 8.09 13.51 -3.99
N ARG A 53 7.02 14.20 -4.42
CA ARG A 53 5.64 13.69 -4.35
C ARG A 53 5.25 12.79 -5.52
N LYS A 54 6.19 12.50 -6.42
CA LYS A 54 5.95 11.58 -7.53
C LYS A 54 5.89 10.16 -6.98
N SER A 55 4.98 9.34 -7.47
CA SER A 55 4.89 7.95 -7.05
C SER A 55 6.03 7.11 -7.61
N HIS A 56 6.49 6.17 -6.79
CA HIS A 56 7.45 5.12 -7.15
C HIS A 56 6.85 3.71 -6.96
N PHE A 57 5.51 3.60 -6.90
CA PHE A 57 4.83 2.31 -6.81
C PHE A 57 4.69 1.68 -8.18
N TYR A 58 5.27 0.48 -8.35
CA TYR A 58 5.45 -0.11 -9.67
C TYR A 58 4.15 -0.36 -10.44
N HIS A 59 3.08 -0.77 -9.76
CA HIS A 59 1.80 -1.06 -10.38
C HIS A 59 0.90 0.18 -10.51
N GLU A 60 1.21 1.27 -9.81
CA GLU A 60 0.29 2.39 -9.65
C GLU A 60 -0.09 3.00 -11.01
N GLY A 61 -1.39 2.99 -11.32
CA GLY A 61 -1.89 3.58 -12.57
C GLY A 61 -1.73 2.68 -13.80
N LYS A 62 -1.43 1.39 -13.59
CA LYS A 62 -1.30 0.38 -14.65
C LYS A 62 -2.39 -0.68 -14.52
N ALA A 63 -2.71 -1.34 -15.63
CA ALA A 63 -3.67 -2.45 -15.66
C ALA A 63 -3.27 -3.62 -14.73
N SER A 64 -1.97 -3.77 -14.43
CA SER A 64 -1.47 -4.83 -13.54
C SER A 64 -1.97 -4.72 -12.10
N GLU A 65 -2.52 -3.57 -11.67
CA GLU A 65 -3.18 -3.41 -10.37
C GLU A 65 -4.34 -4.42 -10.19
N TYR A 66 -4.94 -4.87 -11.30
CA TYR A 66 -6.08 -5.77 -11.28
C TYR A 66 -5.70 -7.24 -11.41
N ASP A 67 -4.43 -7.58 -11.62
CA ASP A 67 -4.01 -8.97 -11.89
C ASP A 67 -4.25 -9.88 -10.69
N GLN A 68 -3.84 -9.47 -9.49
CA GLN A 68 -4.07 -10.27 -8.28
C GLN A 68 -5.56 -10.39 -7.91
N PRO A 69 -6.37 -9.32 -7.88
CA PRO A 69 -7.81 -9.45 -7.68
C PRO A 69 -8.50 -10.32 -8.74
N ARG A 70 -8.03 -10.27 -10.00
CA ARG A 70 -8.58 -11.09 -11.09
C ARG A 70 -8.26 -12.56 -10.88
N ALA A 71 -7.03 -12.90 -10.50
CA ALA A 71 -6.64 -14.26 -10.17
C ALA A 71 -7.45 -14.79 -8.97
N LEU A 72 -7.60 -14.00 -7.91
CA LEU A 72 -8.46 -14.35 -6.77
C LEU A 72 -9.89 -14.67 -7.22
N TYR A 73 -10.48 -13.80 -8.03
CA TYR A 73 -11.87 -13.94 -8.48
C TYR A 73 -12.08 -15.14 -9.43
N ARG A 74 -11.17 -15.34 -10.39
CA ARG A 74 -11.33 -16.35 -11.46
C ARG A 74 -10.79 -17.72 -11.09
N GLU A 75 -9.65 -17.78 -10.40
CA GLU A 75 -8.89 -19.01 -10.21
C GLU A 75 -9.07 -19.59 -8.80
N VAL A 76 -9.21 -18.72 -7.78
CA VAL A 76 -9.26 -19.16 -6.37
C VAL A 76 -10.69 -19.31 -5.86
N MET A 77 -11.59 -18.39 -6.21
CA MET A 77 -12.98 -18.44 -5.74
C MET A 77 -13.80 -19.49 -6.49
N ASP A 78 -14.61 -20.24 -5.76
CA ASP A 78 -15.67 -21.05 -6.32
C ASP A 78 -16.93 -20.19 -6.61
N GLU A 79 -17.96 -20.80 -7.21
CA GLU A 79 -19.20 -20.07 -7.51
C GLU A 79 -19.91 -19.54 -6.25
N ARG A 80 -19.84 -20.27 -5.14
CA ARG A 80 -20.47 -19.86 -3.89
C ARG A 80 -19.79 -18.61 -3.34
N ALA A 81 -18.46 -18.58 -3.30
CA ALA A 81 -17.67 -17.45 -2.86
C ALA A 81 -17.92 -16.23 -3.76
N ARG A 82 -17.96 -16.41 -5.09
CA ARG A 82 -18.31 -15.32 -6.02
C ARG A 82 -19.72 -14.77 -5.79
N ARG A 83 -20.73 -15.63 -5.60
CA ARG A 83 -22.10 -15.18 -5.27
C ARG A 83 -22.13 -14.37 -3.97
N GLN A 84 -21.49 -14.87 -2.92
CA GLN A 84 -21.40 -14.15 -1.64
C GLN A 84 -20.66 -12.82 -1.76
N LEU A 85 -19.60 -12.76 -2.57
CA LEU A 85 -18.89 -11.52 -2.87
C LEU A 85 -19.82 -10.51 -3.57
N HIS A 86 -20.61 -10.95 -4.55
CA HIS A 86 -21.55 -10.08 -5.25
C HIS A 86 -22.63 -9.55 -4.30
N ASP A 87 -23.24 -10.42 -3.50
CA ASP A 87 -24.29 -10.07 -2.54
C ASP A 87 -23.80 -9.08 -1.48
N ASN A 88 -22.62 -9.34 -0.90
CA ASN A 88 -22.04 -8.47 0.13
C ASN A 88 -21.70 -7.08 -0.43
N THR A 89 -21.12 -7.04 -1.62
CA THR A 89 -20.77 -5.79 -2.29
C THR A 89 -22.02 -4.99 -2.66
N ALA A 90 -23.02 -5.61 -3.28
CA ALA A 90 -24.26 -4.94 -3.65
C ALA A 90 -25.05 -4.43 -2.43
N ARG A 91 -25.04 -5.19 -1.32
CA ARG A 91 -25.70 -4.82 -0.06
C ARG A 91 -25.18 -3.49 0.50
N LEU A 92 -23.90 -3.19 0.33
CA LEU A 92 -23.29 -1.92 0.75
C LEU A 92 -23.39 -0.87 -0.34
N LEU A 93 -23.15 -1.24 -1.60
CA LEU A 93 -23.16 -0.30 -2.72
C LEU A 93 -24.53 0.35 -2.93
N ARG A 94 -25.63 -0.36 -2.63
CA ARG A 94 -26.99 0.19 -2.69
C ARG A 94 -27.25 1.34 -1.70
N LEU A 95 -26.43 1.49 -0.66
CA LEU A 95 -26.55 2.57 0.33
C LEU A 95 -25.88 3.86 -0.16
N VAL A 96 -25.15 3.80 -1.29
CA VAL A 96 -24.47 4.96 -1.86
C VAL A 96 -25.48 5.76 -2.68
N GLU A 97 -25.79 6.97 -2.22
CA GLU A 97 -26.81 7.82 -2.84
C GLU A 97 -26.41 8.37 -4.22
N PHE A 98 -25.10 8.52 -4.47
CA PHE A 98 -24.59 9.16 -5.69
C PHE A 98 -24.28 8.12 -6.78
N PRO A 99 -25.02 8.11 -7.91
CA PRO A 99 -24.79 7.15 -8.99
C PRO A 99 -23.37 7.19 -9.55
N VAL A 100 -22.77 8.38 -9.60
CA VAL A 100 -21.38 8.56 -10.06
C VAL A 100 -20.37 7.76 -9.22
N ILE A 101 -20.62 7.58 -7.92
CA ILE A 101 -19.75 6.78 -7.04
C ILE A 101 -19.96 5.30 -7.36
N GLN A 102 -21.21 4.87 -7.55
CA GLN A 102 -21.52 3.48 -7.92
C GLN A 102 -20.88 3.11 -9.27
N VAL A 103 -20.99 3.96 -10.28
CA VAL A 103 -20.37 3.78 -11.61
C VAL A 103 -18.85 3.67 -11.47
N LYS A 104 -18.21 4.58 -10.73
CA LYS A 104 -16.75 4.55 -10.51
C LYS A 104 -16.30 3.27 -9.83
N TYR A 105 -17.04 2.78 -8.84
CA TYR A 105 -16.71 1.55 -8.15
C TYR A 105 -16.89 0.31 -9.04
N LEU A 106 -18.01 0.22 -9.76
CA LEU A 106 -18.26 -0.85 -10.71
C LEU A 106 -17.25 -0.86 -11.86
N ALA A 107 -16.76 0.30 -12.29
CA ALA A 107 -15.72 0.41 -13.30
C ALA A 107 -14.40 -0.24 -12.83
N GLN A 108 -14.04 -0.08 -11.55
CA GLN A 108 -12.91 -0.81 -10.96
C GLN A 108 -13.15 -2.32 -10.97
N LEU A 109 -14.37 -2.77 -10.59
CA LEU A 109 -14.72 -4.20 -10.66
C LEU A 109 -14.67 -4.74 -12.08
N PHE A 110 -15.06 -3.94 -13.07
CA PHE A 110 -15.06 -4.33 -14.48
C PHE A 110 -13.63 -4.60 -14.96
N ARG A 111 -12.67 -3.79 -14.50
CA ARG A 111 -11.24 -4.02 -14.77
C ARG A 111 -10.68 -5.27 -14.11
N ILE A 112 -11.24 -5.68 -12.97
CA ILE A 112 -10.94 -6.99 -12.36
C ILE A 112 -11.51 -8.09 -13.26
N ALA A 113 -12.83 -8.11 -13.46
CA ALA A 113 -13.55 -9.04 -14.31
C ALA A 113 -14.92 -8.47 -14.72
N PRO A 114 -15.29 -8.46 -16.01
CA PRO A 114 -16.60 -7.96 -16.46
C PRO A 114 -17.78 -8.66 -15.77
N GLU A 115 -17.67 -9.97 -15.58
CA GLU A 115 -18.67 -10.78 -14.88
C GLU A 115 -18.83 -10.42 -13.39
N TYR A 116 -17.77 -9.91 -12.75
CA TYR A 116 -17.82 -9.44 -11.36
C TYR A 116 -18.63 -8.13 -11.27
N ALA A 117 -18.30 -7.14 -12.11
CA ALA A 117 -19.06 -5.89 -12.16
C ALA A 117 -20.53 -6.14 -12.51
N LYS A 118 -20.80 -7.01 -13.49
CA LYS A 118 -22.15 -7.36 -13.91
C LYS A 118 -22.93 -8.03 -12.78
N GLY A 119 -22.32 -8.98 -12.08
CA GLY A 119 -22.92 -9.68 -10.95
C GLY A 119 -23.32 -8.74 -9.81
N VAL A 120 -22.50 -7.73 -9.50
CA VAL A 120 -22.85 -6.70 -8.51
C VAL A 120 -23.93 -5.75 -9.03
N TYR A 121 -23.82 -5.28 -10.27
CA TYR A 121 -24.77 -4.34 -10.88
C TYR A 121 -26.20 -4.92 -10.96
N ASP A 122 -26.34 -6.20 -11.27
CA ASP A 122 -27.66 -6.83 -11.39
C ASP A 122 -28.37 -7.02 -10.04
N LEU A 123 -27.64 -6.97 -8.93
CA LEU A 123 -28.18 -7.02 -7.56
C LEU A 123 -28.53 -5.65 -6.98
N LEU A 124 -28.21 -4.56 -7.68
CA LEU A 124 -28.61 -3.22 -7.25
C LEU A 124 -30.13 -3.05 -7.40
N PRO A 125 -30.83 -2.50 -6.39
CA PRO A 125 -32.28 -2.38 -6.40
C PRO A 125 -32.77 -1.37 -7.45
N GLU A 126 -32.00 -0.31 -7.67
CA GLU A 126 -32.29 0.74 -8.64
C GLU A 126 -31.13 0.87 -9.64
N LYS A 127 -31.44 0.80 -10.92
CA LYS A 127 -30.48 0.94 -12.02
C LYS A 127 -30.56 2.36 -12.58
N SER A 128 -30.11 3.32 -11.78
CA SER A 128 -30.14 4.76 -12.11
C SER A 128 -29.21 5.15 -13.28
N PHE A 129 -28.36 4.24 -13.72
CA PHE A 129 -27.47 4.38 -14.88
C PHE A 129 -27.42 3.08 -15.69
N PRO A 130 -27.22 3.15 -17.02
CA PRO A 130 -27.01 1.97 -17.84
C PRO A 130 -25.62 1.36 -17.59
N PHE A 131 -25.51 0.03 -17.72
CA PHE A 131 -24.22 -0.67 -17.56
C PHE A 131 -23.15 -0.20 -18.57
N SER A 132 -23.55 0.34 -19.72
CA SER A 132 -22.63 0.95 -20.68
C SER A 132 -21.82 2.12 -20.09
N ASP A 133 -22.33 2.79 -19.06
CA ASP A 133 -21.59 3.88 -18.40
C ASP A 133 -20.46 3.30 -17.54
N VAL A 134 -20.64 2.11 -16.98
CA VAL A 134 -19.58 1.35 -16.29
C VAL A 134 -18.49 0.95 -17.27
N GLU A 135 -18.86 0.43 -18.45
CA GLU A 135 -17.91 0.01 -19.49
C GLU A 135 -17.06 1.19 -19.99
N LYS A 136 -17.71 2.34 -20.25
CA LYS A 136 -17.01 3.58 -20.64
C LYS A 136 -16.09 4.08 -19.52
N GLN A 137 -16.57 4.07 -18.28
CA GLN A 137 -15.80 4.55 -17.13
C GLN A 137 -14.65 3.61 -16.74
N ALA A 138 -14.71 2.34 -17.14
CA ALA A 138 -13.63 1.38 -16.93
C ALA A 138 -12.38 1.74 -17.75
N ASP A 139 -12.54 2.39 -18.90
CA ASP A 139 -11.41 2.89 -19.68
C ASP A 139 -10.65 3.97 -18.88
N GLY A 140 -9.37 3.74 -18.62
CA GLY A 140 -8.53 4.60 -17.78
C GLY A 140 -8.81 4.53 -16.27
N ALA A 141 -9.64 3.61 -15.79
CA ALA A 141 -10.00 3.49 -14.37
C ALA A 141 -8.79 3.29 -13.44
N GLU A 142 -7.69 2.68 -13.91
CA GLU A 142 -6.44 2.54 -13.15
C GLU A 142 -5.82 3.89 -12.72
N THR A 143 -6.13 4.94 -13.49
CA THR A 143 -5.64 6.31 -13.28
C THR A 143 -6.71 7.27 -12.77
N ALA A 144 -7.92 6.77 -12.48
CA ALA A 144 -9.01 7.59 -11.99
C ALA A 144 -8.59 8.35 -10.72
N MET A 145 -8.88 9.66 -10.69
CA MET A 145 -8.55 10.57 -9.58
C MET A 145 -7.05 10.75 -9.31
N LYS A 146 -6.15 10.24 -10.16
CA LYS A 146 -4.70 10.45 -10.03
C LYS A 146 -4.25 11.65 -10.84
N GLU A 147 -3.55 12.57 -10.19
CA GLU A 147 -3.02 13.77 -10.84
C GLU A 147 -1.81 13.40 -11.74
N PRO A 148 -1.83 13.75 -13.04
CA PRO A 148 -0.77 13.39 -13.98
C PRO A 148 0.64 13.79 -13.52
N LYS A 149 0.78 14.93 -12.84
CA LYS A 149 2.05 15.44 -12.30
C LYS A 149 2.72 14.48 -11.31
N PHE A 150 1.95 13.70 -10.56
CA PHE A 150 2.46 12.83 -9.50
C PHE A 150 2.51 11.34 -9.89
N ARG A 151 2.03 10.98 -11.08
CA ARG A 151 2.08 9.58 -11.54
C ARG A 151 3.50 9.17 -11.94
N PRO A 152 3.82 7.87 -11.87
CA PRO A 152 5.03 7.33 -12.50
C PRO A 152 4.96 7.61 -14.01
N SER A 153 6.04 8.15 -14.59
CA SER A 153 6.14 8.50 -16.01
C SER A 153 7.32 7.85 -16.71
N ALA A 154 8.29 7.33 -15.96
CA ALA A 154 9.48 6.66 -16.45
C ALA A 154 9.62 5.26 -15.82
N PRO A 155 10.28 4.30 -16.50
CA PRO A 155 10.56 2.97 -15.95
C PRO A 155 11.42 2.98 -14.67
N THR A 156 12.11 4.09 -14.42
CA THR A 156 12.92 4.36 -13.22
C THR A 156 12.10 4.83 -12.03
N ASP A 157 10.84 5.26 -12.22
CA ASP A 157 9.95 5.67 -11.13
C ASP A 157 9.36 4.43 -10.42
N LYS A 158 10.23 3.56 -9.93
CA LYS A 158 9.85 2.33 -9.23
C LYS A 158 10.83 2.03 -8.10
N LEU A 159 10.36 1.59 -6.95
CA LEU A 159 11.25 1.03 -5.94
C LEU A 159 11.92 -0.24 -6.47
N VAL A 160 13.26 -0.25 -6.54
CA VAL A 160 14.05 -1.39 -7.04
C VAL A 160 14.59 -2.29 -5.93
N GLY A 161 14.85 -1.75 -4.73
CA GLY A 161 15.28 -2.53 -3.57
C GLY A 161 16.56 -3.36 -3.79
N MET A 162 17.43 -2.93 -4.71
CA MET A 162 18.61 -3.70 -5.10
C MET A 162 19.72 -3.56 -4.06
N CYS A 163 20.47 -4.64 -3.83
CA CYS A 163 21.69 -4.56 -3.04
C CYS A 163 22.75 -3.74 -3.81
N PRO A 164 23.47 -2.81 -3.17
CA PRO A 164 24.55 -2.06 -3.80
C PRO A 164 25.65 -3.00 -4.34
N MET A 165 26.09 -2.76 -5.59
CA MET A 165 27.14 -3.57 -6.21
C MET A 165 28.53 -3.38 -5.58
N LYS A 166 28.71 -2.31 -4.81
CA LYS A 166 29.95 -2.01 -4.10
C LYS A 166 29.68 -1.99 -2.60
N PRO A 167 30.67 -2.36 -1.76
CA PRO A 167 30.57 -2.18 -0.32
C PRO A 167 30.22 -0.72 0.01
N VAL A 168 29.15 -0.53 0.78
CA VAL A 168 28.73 0.80 1.26
C VAL A 168 29.41 1.12 2.59
N TYR A 169 29.48 0.13 3.47
CA TYR A 169 30.22 0.26 4.72
C TYR A 169 31.69 -0.07 4.47
N ASN A 170 32.56 0.77 5.04
CA ASN A 170 34.00 0.50 5.06
C ASN A 170 34.22 -0.74 5.95
N VAL A 171 34.86 -1.76 5.38
CA VAL A 171 35.29 -2.97 6.10
C VAL A 171 36.81 -2.96 6.20
#